data_AF-R6FLP8-F1
#
_entry.id   AF-R6FLP8-F1
#
_cell.length_a   1.000
_cell.length_b   1.000
_cell.length_c   1.000
_cell.angle_alpha   90.00
_cell.angle_beta   90.00
_cell.angle_gamma   90.00
#
_symmetry.space_group_name_H-M   'P 1'
#
loop_
_entity.id
_entity.type
_entity.pdbx_description
1 polymer ?
#
loop_
_entity_poly.entity_id
_entity_poly.type
_entity_poly.pdbx_seq_one_letter_code
_entity_poly.pdbx_strand_id
1 'polypeptide(L)'
;MEREHQGCLIGIGMVAVCGAILFVAYKWDIPFLKCACYLLPALIGSYIGSQYFNTAEQRVKNRFSRRTWILIVIGFLILAAVLAWLFEGRLW
;
A
#
# COMPACT_ATOMS: atom_id res chain seq x y z
N MET A 1 2.44 -22.89 -9.95
CA MET A 1 2.59 -22.73 -8.48
C MET A 1 3.71 -21.75 -8.07
N GLU A 2 4.85 -21.66 -8.78
CA GLU A 2 5.96 -20.76 -8.40
C GLU A 2 5.59 -19.27 -8.25
N ARG A 3 4.69 -18.75 -9.08
CA ARG A 3 4.30 -17.34 -9.03
C ARG A 3 3.60 -16.97 -7.72
N GLU A 4 2.71 -17.82 -7.23
CA GLU A 4 1.95 -17.55 -6.00
C GLU A 4 2.87 -17.52 -4.77
N HIS A 5 3.89 -18.39 -4.76
CA HIS A 5 4.91 -18.42 -3.73
C HIS A 5 5.74 -17.13 -3.71
N GLN A 6 6.10 -16.59 -4.89
CA GLN A 6 6.79 -15.30 -5.00
C GLN A 6 5.91 -14.14 -4.54
N GLY A 7 4.63 -14.12 -4.90
CA GLY A 7 3.68 -13.12 -4.44
C GLY A 7 3.52 -13.11 -2.92
N CYS A 8 3.50 -14.30 -2.31
CA CYS A 8 3.43 -14.44 -0.85
C CYS A 8 4.71 -13.94 -0.16
N LEU A 9 5.90 -14.29 -0.70
CA LEU A 9 7.19 -13.83 -0.16
C LEU A 9 7.33 -12.31 -0.21
N ILE A 10 6.91 -11.70 -1.32
CA ILE A 10 6.89 -10.24 -1.50
C ILE A 10 5.90 -9.61 -0.51
N GLY A 11 4.71 -10.19 -0.34
CA GLY A 11 3.73 -9.73 0.65
C GLY A 11 4.29 -9.73 2.07
N ILE A 12 4.96 -10.81 2.48
CA ILE A 12 5.61 -10.91 3.81
C ILE A 12 6.68 -9.83 3.98
N GLY A 13 7.55 -9.64 2.99
CA GLY A 13 8.58 -8.60 3.03
C GLY A 13 7.98 -7.19 3.14
N MET A 14 6.90 -6.94 2.40
CA MET A 14 6.23 -5.64 2.40
C MET A 14 5.49 -5.36 3.73
N VAL A 15 4.88 -6.39 4.33
CA VAL A 15 4.27 -6.30 5.67
C VAL A 15 5.34 -6.02 6.74
N ALA A 16 6.51 -6.66 6.66
CA ALA A 16 7.62 -6.39 7.57
C ALA A 16 8.10 -4.93 7.47
N VAL A 17 8.23 -4.40 6.26
CA VAL A 17 8.57 -2.98 6.02
C VAL A 17 7.48 -2.06 6.57
N CYS A 18 6.20 -2.34 6.31
CA CYS A 18 5.09 -1.55 6.85
C CYS A 18 5.09 -1.55 8.38
N GLY A 19 5.37 -2.69 9.02
CA GLY A 19 5.48 -2.81 10.47
C GLY A 19 6.62 -1.96 11.06
N ALA A 20 7.79 -1.95 10.41
CA ALA A 20 8.91 -1.11 10.84
C ALA A 20 8.58 0.39 10.72
N ILE A 21 7.94 0.80 9.63
CA ILE A 21 7.51 2.19 9.42
C ILE A 21 6.44 2.58 10.45
N LEU A 22 5.49 1.69 10.76
CA LEU A 22 4.50 1.88 11.83
C LEU A 22 5.16 2.08 13.19
N PHE A 23 6.19 1.29 13.50
CA PHE A 23 6.91 1.40 14.75
C PHE A 23 7.58 2.79 14.89
N VAL A 24 8.22 3.27 13.82
CA VAL A 24 8.79 4.63 13.78
C VAL A 24 7.70 5.69 13.88
N ALA A 25 6.57 5.51 13.18
CA ALA A 25 5.42 6.42 13.22
C ALA A 25 4.84 6.57 14.62
N TYR A 26 4.71 5.47 15.36
CA TYR A 26 4.27 5.50 16.76
C TYR A 26 5.31 6.16 17.66
N LYS A 27 6.60 5.93 17.42
CA LYS A 27 7.66 6.50 18.24
C LYS A 27 7.81 8.02 18.06
N TRP A 28 7.56 8.53 16.85
CA TRP A 28 7.65 9.96 16.51
C TRP A 28 6.29 10.68 16.53
N ASP A 29 5.22 9.98 16.92
CA ASP A 29 3.84 10.46 16.94
C ASP A 29 3.40 11.16 15.65
N ILE A 30 3.76 10.60 14.49
CA ILE A 30 3.41 11.17 13.18
C ILE A 30 2.08 10.56 12.70
N PRO A 31 0.94 11.29 12.77
CA PRO A 31 -0.37 10.80 12.35
C PRO A 31 -0.39 10.36 10.88
N PHE A 32 0.26 11.14 10.02
CA PHE A 32 0.34 10.85 8.58
C PHE A 32 0.93 9.47 8.29
N LEU A 33 2.00 9.13 9.01
CA LEU A 33 2.72 7.89 8.80
C LEU A 33 1.95 6.69 9.36
N LYS A 34 1.19 6.87 10.46
CA LYS A 34 0.24 5.87 10.98
C LYS A 34 -0.87 5.58 9.95
N CYS A 35 -1.53 6.60 9.42
CA CYS A 35 -2.61 6.46 8.43
C CYS A 35 -2.12 5.83 7.12
N ALA A 36 -0.96 6.26 6.61
CA ALA A 36 -0.37 5.68 5.41
C ALA A 36 -0.06 4.19 5.58
N CYS A 37 0.45 3.77 6.74
CA CYS A 37 0.72 2.37 7.02
C CYS A 37 -0.53 1.50 7.18
N TYR A 38 -1.64 2.05 7.66
CA TYR A 38 -2.92 1.32 7.72
C TYR A 38 -3.52 1.06 6.34
N LEU A 39 -3.34 1.99 5.41
CA LEU A 39 -3.87 1.86 4.06
C LEU A 39 -2.96 1.01 3.15
N LEU A 40 -1.65 0.91 3.46
CA LEU A 40 -0.65 0.23 2.64
C LEU A 40 -1.00 -1.25 2.38
N PRO A 41 -1.43 -2.04 3.39
CA PRO A 41 -1.88 -3.42 3.21
C PRO A 41 -3.01 -3.56 2.18
N ALA A 42 -3.93 -2.61 2.10
CA ALA A 42 -5.03 -2.64 1.13
C ALA A 42 -4.52 -2.48 -0.31
N LEU A 43 -3.59 -1.53 -0.54
CA LEU A 43 -2.95 -1.36 -1.84
C LEU A 43 -2.09 -2.57 -2.22
N ILE A 44 -1.31 -3.08 -1.27
CA ILE A 44 -0.42 -4.23 -1.48
C ILE A 44 -1.24 -5.48 -1.79
N GLY A 45 -2.33 -5.71 -1.06
CA GLY A 45 -3.27 -6.80 -1.30
C GLY A 45 -3.89 -6.72 -2.70
N SER A 46 -4.37 -5.54 -3.12
CA SER A 46 -4.88 -5.35 -4.49
C SER A 46 -3.78 -5.50 -5.55
N TYR A 47 -2.55 -5.09 -5.27
CA TYR A 47 -1.43 -5.27 -6.20
C TYR A 47 -1.08 -6.74 -6.39
N ILE A 48 -0.83 -7.45 -5.29
CA ILE A 48 -0.44 -8.86 -5.30
C ILE A 48 -1.59 -9.70 -5.85
N GLY A 49 -2.84 -9.43 -5.47
CA GLY A 49 -4.01 -10.10 -6.04
C GLY A 49 -4.13 -9.88 -7.55
N SER A 50 -4.00 -8.64 -8.02
CA SER A 50 -4.11 -8.33 -9.46
C SER A 50 -2.95 -8.88 -10.30
N GLN A 51 -1.77 -9.03 -9.69
CA GLN A 51 -0.58 -9.51 -10.38
C GLN A 51 -0.40 -11.02 -10.27
N TYR A 52 -0.65 -11.64 -9.11
CA TYR A 52 -0.33 -13.05 -8.86
C TYR A 52 -1.52 -14.01 -8.93
N PHE A 53 -2.72 -13.56 -8.56
CA PHE A 53 -3.94 -14.41 -8.54
C PHE A 53 -4.84 -14.25 -9.77
N ASN A 54 -4.61 -13.23 -10.61
CA ASN A 54 -5.45 -12.94 -11.77
C ASN A 54 -5.00 -13.71 -13.03
N THR A 55 -5.96 -14.22 -13.80
CA THR A 55 -5.74 -14.95 -15.07
C THR A 55 -5.02 -14.07 -16.10
N ALA A 56 -4.24 -14.67 -17.02
CA ALA A 56 -3.41 -13.95 -17.99
C ALA A 56 -4.16 -12.85 -18.79
N GLU A 57 -5.44 -13.08 -19.09
CA GLU A 57 -6.33 -12.15 -19.79
C GLU A 57 -6.68 -10.91 -18.95
N GLN A 58 -6.96 -11.10 -17.65
CA GLN A 58 -7.15 -9.99 -16.71
C GLN A 58 -5.85 -9.27 -16.41
N ARG A 59 -4.69 -9.94 -16.43
CA ARG A 59 -3.37 -9.27 -16.31
C ARG A 59 -3.10 -8.27 -17.43
N VAL A 60 -3.54 -8.57 -18.65
CA VAL A 60 -3.38 -7.69 -19.82
C VAL A 60 -4.39 -6.54 -19.74
N LYS A 61 -5.65 -6.84 -19.41
CA LYS A 61 -6.71 -5.83 -19.23
C LYS A 61 -6.44 -4.89 -18.06
N ASN A 62 -5.88 -5.42 -16.98
CA ASN A 62 -5.56 -4.70 -15.74
C ASN A 62 -4.09 -4.28 -15.68
N ARG A 63 -3.39 -4.25 -16.83
CA ARG A 63 -2.06 -3.66 -16.96
C ARG A 63 -2.20 -2.15 -16.83
N PHE A 64 -2.43 -1.71 -15.60
CA PHE A 64 -2.51 -0.29 -15.26
C PHE A 64 -1.22 0.38 -15.73
N SER A 65 -1.39 1.42 -16.55
CA SER A 65 -0.28 2.23 -17.04
C SER A 65 0.51 2.78 -15.85
N ARG A 66 1.82 2.96 -15.98
CA ARG A 66 2.66 3.55 -14.92
C ARG A 66 2.06 4.85 -14.38
N ARG A 67 1.40 5.64 -15.24
CA ARG A 67 0.69 6.86 -14.85
C ARG A 67 -0.47 6.59 -13.89
N THR A 68 -1.24 5.52 -14.08
CA THR A 68 -2.34 5.16 -13.18
C THR A 68 -1.82 4.68 -11.83
N TRP A 69 -0.70 3.93 -11.82
CA TRP A 69 -0.01 3.60 -10.56
C TRP A 69 0.45 4.83 -9.81
N ILE A 70 1.05 5.79 -10.51
CA ILE A 70 1.46 7.07 -9.92
C ILE A 70 0.25 7.83 -9.36
N LEU A 71 -0.87 7.89 -10.11
CA LEU A 71 -2.10 8.54 -9.63
C LEU A 71 -2.70 7.84 -8.42
N ILE A 72 -2.65 6.50 -8.37
CA ILE A 72 -3.10 5.72 -7.21
C ILE A 72 -2.23 6.04 -5.99
N VAL A 73 -0.90 6.08 -6.16
CA VAL A 73 0.04 6.45 -5.08
C VAL A 73 -0.20 7.88 -4.62
N ILE A 74 -0.40 8.82 -5.53
CA ILE A 74 -0.69 10.22 -5.20
C ILE A 74 -2.03 10.32 -4.45
N GLY A 75 -3.08 9.70 -4.98
CA GLY A 75 -4.41 9.68 -4.33
C GLY A 75 -4.34 9.06 -2.94
N PHE A 76 -3.52 8.02 -2.77
CA PHE A 76 -3.28 7.37 -1.50
C PHE A 76 -2.56 8.28 -0.49
N LEU A 77 -1.52 9.01 -0.92
CA LEU A 77 -0.83 9.98 -0.07
C LEU A 77 -1.77 11.13 0.33
N ILE A 78 -2.60 11.62 -0.60
CA ILE A 78 -3.60 12.64 -0.31
C ILE A 78 -4.62 12.10 0.70
N LEU A 79 -5.10 10.86 0.53
CA LEU A 79 -6.05 10.23 1.44
C LEU A 79 -5.46 10.08 2.85
N ALA A 80 -4.20 9.65 2.95
CA ALA A 80 -3.48 9.55 4.22
C ALA A 80 -3.31 10.94 4.89
N ALA A 81 -3.07 11.99 4.11
CA ALA A 81 -2.98 13.36 4.61
C ALA A 81 -4.33 13.88 5.12
N VAL A 82 -5.40 13.62 4.38
CA VAL A 82 -6.77 13.99 4.79
C VAL A 82 -7.15 13.25 6.07
N LEU A 83 -6.89 11.94 6.16
CA LEU A 83 -7.17 11.13 7.35
C LEU A 83 -6.37 11.61 8.57
N ALA A 84 -5.07 11.86 8.41
CA ALA A 84 -4.23 12.41 9.47
C ALA A 84 -4.75 13.75 9.99
N TRP A 85 -5.14 14.63 9.06
CA TRP A 85 -5.75 15.91 9.39
C TRP A 85 -7.11 15.77 10.09
N LEU A 86 -7.94 14.81 9.68
CA LEU A 86 -9.27 14.57 10.25
C LEU A 86 -9.22 13.97 11.66
N PHE A 87 -8.29 13.04 11.92
CA PHE A 87 -8.20 12.32 13.19
C PHE A 87 -7.42 13.09 14.26
N GLU A 88 -6.32 13.75 13.90
CA GLU A 88 -5.45 14.41 14.88
C GLU A 88 -5.38 15.94 14.71
N GLY A 89 -5.98 16.52 13.67
CA GLY A 89 -5.93 17.98 13.41
C GLY A 89 -4.53 18.52 13.07
N ARG A 90 -3.56 17.61 12.91
CA ARG A 90 -2.15 17.86 12.63
C ARG A 90 -1.62 16.78 11.69
N LEU A 91 -0.65 17.15 10.86
CA LEU A 91 0.00 16.24 9.91
C LEU A 91 1.31 15.63 10.46
N TRP A 92 1.91 16.30 11.45
CA TRP A 92 3.19 16.00 12.08
C TRP A 92 3.12 16.36 13.57
#